data_AF-A0A838TQP6-F1
#
_entry.id   AF-A0A838TQP6-F1
#
_cell.length_a   1.000
_cell.length_b   1.000
_cell.length_c   1.000
_cell.angle_alpha   90.00
_cell.angle_beta   90.00
_cell.angle_gamma   90.00
#
_symmetry.space_group_name_H-M   'P 1'
#
loop_
_entity.id
_entity.type
_entity.pdbx_description
1 polymer ?
#
loop_
_entity_poly.entity_id
_entity_poly.type
_entity_poly.pdbx_seq_one_letter_code
_entity_poly.pdbx_strand_id
1 'polypeptide(L)'
;MSSAAIRNKLYDYIRVADDKKLNAIYNLLENEIEQTNEWWKDKKFTKELDSRYQALENGSDKGFTIDQLEKSVPKLRTQKYGK
;
A
#
# COMPACT_ATOMS: atom_id res chain seq x y z
N MET A 1 19.78 -8.27 -25.86
CA MET A 1 19.75 -7.08 -24.97
C MET A 1 19.47 -7.54 -23.56
N SER A 2 20.12 -6.96 -22.54
CA SER A 2 19.81 -7.27 -21.13
C SER A 2 18.54 -6.56 -20.66
N SER A 3 17.87 -7.09 -19.65
CA SER A 3 16.69 -6.46 -19.04
C SER A 3 17.00 -5.06 -18.51
N ALA A 4 18.23 -4.82 -18.03
CA ALA A 4 18.69 -3.49 -17.61
C ALA A 4 18.75 -2.50 -18.79
N ALA A 5 19.23 -2.93 -19.95
CA ALA A 5 19.26 -2.09 -21.15
C ALA A 5 17.86 -1.76 -21.67
N ILE A 6 16.90 -2.70 -21.57
CA ILE A 6 15.49 -2.46 -21.93
C ILE A 6 14.88 -1.42 -20.98
N ARG A 7 15.10 -1.58 -19.67
CA ARG A 7 14.59 -0.66 -18.63
C ARG A 7 15.08 0.78 -18.85
N ASN A 8 16.37 0.97 -19.11
CA ASN A 8 16.93 2.30 -19.35
C ASN A 8 16.32 2.96 -20.60
N LYS A 9 16.15 2.22 -21.70
CA LYS A 9 15.51 2.74 -22.91
C LYS A 9 14.05 3.15 -22.69
N LEU A 10 13.30 2.39 -21.87
CA LEU A 10 11.92 2.75 -21.53
C LEU A 10 11.87 4.03 -20.69
N TYR A 11 12.77 4.21 -19.72
CA TYR A 11 12.86 5.46 -18.95
C TYR A 11 13.16 6.66 -19.84
N ASP A 12 14.12 6.54 -20.76
CA ASP A 12 14.48 7.63 -21.66
C ASP A 12 13.35 7.97 -22.64
N TYR A 13 12.63 6.97 -23.13
CA TYR A 13 11.46 7.18 -23.99
C TYR A 13 10.33 7.91 -23.25
N ILE A 14 9.99 7.48 -22.03
CA ILE A 14 8.92 8.10 -21.23
C ILE A 14 9.21 9.59 -20.96
N ARG A 15 10.48 9.97 -20.76
CA ARG A 15 10.89 11.37 -20.52
C ARG A 15 10.59 12.33 -21.67
N VAL A 16 10.54 11.84 -22.90
CA VAL A 16 10.38 12.66 -24.12
C VAL A 16 9.09 12.36 -24.89
N ALA A 17 8.30 11.40 -24.43
CA ALA A 17 7.04 11.03 -25.06
C ALA A 17 6.00 12.13 -24.87
N ASP A 18 5.21 12.39 -25.92
CA ASP A 18 4.06 13.28 -25.84
C ASP A 18 2.91 12.65 -25.03
N ASP A 19 2.01 13.49 -24.53
CA ASP A 19 0.88 13.07 -23.69
C ASP A 19 0.00 12.02 -24.36
N LYS A 20 -0.15 12.06 -25.69
CA LYS A 20 -0.96 11.08 -26.42
C LYS A 20 -0.35 9.69 -26.34
N LYS A 21 0.97 9.58 -26.53
CA LYS A 21 1.70 8.30 -26.41
C LYS A 21 1.78 7.83 -24.96
N LEU A 22 1.97 8.74 -24.00
CA LEU A 22 1.96 8.42 -22.58
C LEU A 22 0.61 7.84 -22.16
N ASN A 23 -0.51 8.48 -22.54
CA ASN A 23 -1.85 7.99 -22.25
C ASN A 23 -2.13 6.63 -22.90
N ALA A 24 -1.67 6.42 -24.14
CA ALA A 24 -1.83 5.12 -24.80
C ALA A 24 -1.06 4.01 -24.08
N ILE A 25 0.17 4.27 -23.63
CA ILE A 25 0.98 3.32 -22.86
C ILE A 25 0.35 3.07 -21.49
N TYR A 26 -0.10 4.13 -20.81
CA TYR A 26 -0.77 4.01 -19.52
C TYR A 26 -2.01 3.14 -19.65
N ASN A 27 -2.95 3.46 -20.55
CA ASN A 27 -4.18 2.68 -20.74
C ASN A 27 -3.91 1.21 -21.10
N LEU A 28 -2.81 0.93 -21.81
CA LEU A 28 -2.42 -0.45 -22.15
C LEU A 28 -1.92 -1.23 -20.93
N LEU A 29 -1.20 -0.57 -20.03
CA LEU A 29 -0.50 -1.20 -18.89
C LEU A 29 -1.11 -0.83 -17.53
N GLU A 30 -2.22 -0.10 -17.51
CA GLU A 30 -2.83 0.48 -16.32
C GLU A 30 -3.06 -0.60 -15.26
N ASN A 31 -3.66 -1.72 -15.63
CA ASN A 31 -3.91 -2.84 -14.72
C ASN A 31 -2.63 -3.49 -14.15
N GLU A 32 -1.48 -3.35 -14.81
CA GLU A 32 -0.18 -3.86 -14.34
C GLU A 32 0.59 -2.81 -13.53
N ILE A 33 0.40 -1.52 -13.85
CA ILE A 33 0.98 -0.37 -13.14
C ILE A 33 0.24 -0.12 -11.83
N GLU A 34 -1.09 -0.14 -11.88
CA GLU A 34 -2.02 0.01 -10.76
C GLU A 34 -2.26 -1.29 -9.99
N GLN A 35 -1.53 -2.37 -10.32
CA GLN A 35 -1.32 -3.50 -9.41
C GLN A 35 -0.46 -3.09 -8.19
N THR A 36 -0.86 -1.99 -7.55
CA THR A 36 -0.71 -1.75 -6.13
C THR A 36 -1.23 -2.96 -5.40
N ASN A 37 -0.29 -3.82 -4.98
CA ASN A 37 -0.42 -4.92 -4.03
C ASN A 37 -1.88 -5.17 -3.63
N GLU A 38 -2.59 -5.99 -4.42
CA GLU A 38 -4.04 -6.23 -4.28
C GLU A 38 -4.30 -7.02 -3.00
N TRP A 39 -4.09 -6.38 -1.85
CA TRP A 39 -4.09 -6.98 -0.53
C TRP A 39 -5.44 -7.64 -0.22
N TRP A 40 -6.51 -7.16 -0.87
CA TRP A 40 -7.85 -7.75 -0.78
C TRP A 40 -7.95 -9.12 -1.47
N LYS A 41 -7.01 -9.49 -2.34
CA LYS A 41 -6.89 -10.85 -2.90
C LYS A 41 -6.14 -11.80 -1.97
N ASP A 42 -5.37 -11.29 -1.00
CA ASP A 42 -4.76 -12.12 0.03
C ASP A 42 -5.83 -12.62 1.01
N LYS A 43 -6.21 -13.90 0.86
CA LYS A 43 -7.21 -14.54 1.70
C LYS A 43 -6.80 -14.68 3.16
N LYS A 44 -5.50 -14.78 3.44
CA LYS A 44 -5.01 -14.83 4.82
C LYS A 44 -5.13 -13.45 5.47
N PHE A 45 -4.74 -12.41 4.76
CA PHE A 45 -4.86 -11.03 5.23
C PHE A 45 -6.32 -10.62 5.44
N THR A 46 -7.18 -10.84 4.45
CA THR A 46 -8.62 -10.53 4.57
C THR A 46 -9.31 -11.31 5.69
N LYS A 47 -8.94 -12.57 5.93
CA LYS A 47 -9.46 -13.35 7.06
C LYS A 47 -9.03 -12.79 8.43
N GLU A 48 -7.81 -12.28 8.55
CA GLU A 48 -7.35 -11.63 9.79
C GLU A 48 -8.13 -10.34 10.04
N LEU A 49 -8.35 -9.53 9.01
CA LEU A 49 -9.17 -8.31 9.12
C LEU A 49 -10.60 -8.61 9.54
N ASP A 50 -11.24 -9.60 8.91
CA ASP A 50 -12.60 -10.03 9.25
C ASP A 50 -12.69 -10.52 10.70
N SER A 51 -11.70 -11.31 11.15
CA SER A 51 -11.63 -11.77 12.54
C SER A 51 -11.50 -10.62 13.53
N ARG A 52 -10.73 -9.56 13.20
CA ARG A 52 -10.57 -8.38 14.07
C ARG A 52 -11.82 -7.53 14.10
N TYR A 53 -12.47 -7.37 12.96
CA TYR A 53 -13.76 -6.70 12.88
C TYR A 53 -14.80 -7.41 13.76
N GLN A 54 -14.92 -8.74 13.62
CA GLN A 54 -15.84 -9.54 14.42
C GLN A 54 -15.52 -9.49 15.92
N ALA A 55 -14.23 -9.52 16.30
CA ALA A 55 -13.83 -9.38 17.69
C ALA A 55 -14.22 -8.01 18.28
N LEU A 56 -14.13 -6.94 17.49
CA LEU A 56 -14.57 -5.61 17.91
C LEU A 56 -16.10 -5.53 18.02
N GLU A 57 -16.82 -6.06 17.02
CA GLU A 57 -18.28 -6.08 16.97
C GLU A 57 -18.90 -6.86 18.12
N ASN A 58 -18.33 -8.02 18.47
CA ASN A 58 -18.80 -8.86 19.57
C ASN A 58 -18.23 -8.47 20.95
N GLY A 59 -17.37 -7.44 21.01
CA GLY A 59 -16.77 -6.93 22.24
C GLY A 59 -15.67 -7.80 22.85
N SER A 60 -15.22 -8.86 22.18
CA SER A 60 -14.05 -9.64 22.58
C SER A 60 -12.78 -8.80 22.51
N ASP A 61 -12.67 -7.94 21.51
CA ASP A 61 -11.73 -6.84 21.45
C ASP A 61 -12.45 -5.55 21.84
N LYS A 62 -11.89 -4.82 22.81
CA LYS A 62 -12.47 -3.56 23.29
C LYS A 62 -12.10 -2.38 22.41
N GLY A 63 -11.16 -2.56 21.50
CA GLY A 63 -10.57 -1.48 20.72
C GLY A 63 -9.96 -0.38 21.59
N PHE A 64 -9.66 0.74 20.95
CA PHE A 64 -9.21 1.95 21.62
C PHE A 64 -9.98 3.14 21.08
N THR A 65 -10.35 4.07 21.96
CA THR A 65 -10.82 5.38 21.52
C THR A 65 -9.67 6.19 20.95
N ILE A 66 -10.00 7.21 20.14
CA ILE A 66 -9.00 8.15 19.60
C ILE A 66 -8.18 8.79 20.73
N ASP A 67 -8.83 9.24 21.81
CA ASP A 67 -8.14 9.82 22.97
C ASP A 67 -7.15 8.84 23.63
N GLN A 68 -7.52 7.57 23.74
CA GLN A 68 -6.64 6.53 24.29
C GLN A 68 -5.44 6.30 23.37
N LEU A 69 -5.69 6.25 22.06
CA LEU A 69 -4.65 6.10 21.05
C LEU A 69 -3.67 7.27 21.08
N GLU A 70 -4.15 8.50 21.04
CA GLU A 70 -3.31 9.71 21.06
C GLU A 70 -2.43 9.78 22.32
N LYS A 71 -2.98 9.45 23.49
CA LYS A 71 -2.22 9.41 24.75
C LYS A 71 -1.15 8.31 24.77
N SER A 72 -1.35 7.24 24.00
CA SER A 72 -0.40 6.12 23.90
C SER A 72 0.79 6.43 23.00
N VAL A 73 0.58 7.20 21.92
CA VAL A 73 1.59 7.44 20.87
C VAL A 73 2.91 8.03 21.43
N PRO A 74 2.92 9.07 22.28
CA PRO A 74 4.15 9.58 22.86
C PRO A 74 4.90 8.55 23.70
N LYS A 75 4.18 7.72 24.48
CA LYS A 75 4.76 6.68 25.34
C LYS A 75 5.45 5.60 24.50
N LEU A 76 4.76 5.13 23.46
CA LEU A 76 5.27 4.14 22.51
C LEU A 76 6.49 4.66 21.75
N ARG A 77 6.48 5.96 21.38
CA ARG A 77 7.60 6.59 20.69
C ARG A 77 8.84 6.67 21.58
N THR A 78 8.69 7.07 22.85
CA THR A 78 9.80 7.09 23.81
C THR A 78 10.36 5.69 24.06
N GLN A 79 9.49 4.69 24.20
CA GLN A 79 9.91 3.30 24.39
C GLN A 79 10.69 2.73 23.20
N LYS A 80 10.28 3.08 21.98
CA LYS A 80 10.91 2.57 20.74
C LYS A 80 12.18 3.31 20.35
N TYR A 81 12.25 4.61 20.60
CA TYR A 81 13.32 5.47 20.07
C TYR A 81 14.18 6.17 21.13
N GLY A 82 13.93 5.92 22.41
CA GLY A 82 14.74 6.34 23.56
C GLY A 82 15.54 7.62 23.31
N LYS A 83 14.92 8.79 23.53
CA LYS A 83 15.75 9.97 23.76
C LYS A 83 16.44 9.82 25.11
#